data_AF-A0A2M7UP99-F1
#
_entry.id   AF-A0A2M7UP99-F1
#
_cell.length_a   1.000
_cell.length_b   1.000
_cell.length_c   1.000
_cell.angle_alpha   90.00
_cell.angle_beta   90.00
_cell.angle_gamma   90.00
#
_symmetry.space_group_name_H-M   'P 1'
#
loop_
_entity.id
_entity.type
_entity.pdbx_description
1 polymer ?
#
loop_
_entity_poly.entity_id
_entity_poly.type
_entity_poly.pdbx_seq_one_letter_code
_entity_poly.pdbx_strand_id
1 'polypeptide(L)'
;MQYPKEKLDALRKRWTTAKGKKLVASIKRTHCYLNPALFREKVKGLEGINDPELENGIDMRGISVSGFDFRISVQEDDGFSENLAILANIHFEGAMLRYCNFQEGKIHDCNFENAELSHSDFKNAHITDCSFQNSDLNEINLINANITNCSLVDANIDDISTSGTVIDEKSNFGKELKSETAKNYHSAAIEYKQIKEMYKYSSLHEQADEFHYREMISKRKRISYLNPVRFFSYIFGDLLCKYGTSFIRVFMAAILVVITCTFAFQIFDSLMFYNEKLTDYSFLDALYFSITTFTTLGYGDYHAVGAVRFIAAAESFVGIALTSLFTVIVARSIIRD
;
A
#
# COMPACT_ATOMS: atom_id res chain seq x y z
N MET A 1 10.04 14.72 6.44
CA MET A 1 9.42 16.03 6.77
C MET A 1 9.50 16.85 5.49
N GLN A 2 8.36 17.28 4.92
CA GLN A 2 8.35 18.02 3.66
C GLN A 2 9.27 19.26 3.76
N TYR A 3 10.01 19.58 2.69
CA TYR A 3 10.86 20.75 2.70
C TYR A 3 10.01 22.01 2.91
N PRO A 4 10.41 22.91 3.81
CA PRO A 4 9.76 24.21 3.92
C PRO A 4 9.80 24.92 2.57
N LYS A 5 8.73 25.64 2.23
CA LYS A 5 8.62 26.38 0.97
C LYS A 5 9.84 27.28 0.73
N GLU A 6 10.33 27.93 1.78
CA GLU A 6 11.53 28.79 1.74
C GLU A 6 12.79 28.03 1.29
N LYS A 7 12.96 26.78 1.73
CA LYS A 7 14.08 25.92 1.33
C LYS A 7 13.96 25.53 -0.15
N LEU A 8 12.77 25.16 -0.61
CA LEU A 8 12.53 24.85 -2.03
C LEU A 8 12.78 26.07 -2.92
N ASP A 9 12.29 27.23 -2.51
CA ASP A 9 12.50 28.49 -3.24
C ASP A 9 13.99 28.86 -3.30
N ALA A 10 14.75 28.61 -2.22
CA ALA A 10 16.20 28.81 -2.19
C ALA A 10 16.93 27.88 -3.18
N LEU A 11 16.60 26.59 -3.22
CA LEU A 11 17.17 25.63 -4.19
C LEU A 11 16.88 26.06 -5.63
N ARG A 12 15.64 26.48 -5.92
CA ARG A 12 15.20 26.92 -7.24
C ARG A 12 15.86 28.22 -7.69
N LYS A 13 16.14 29.14 -6.76
CA LYS A 13 16.72 30.46 -7.04
C LYS A 13 18.08 30.38 -7.76
N ARG A 14 18.91 29.37 -7.47
CA ARG A 14 20.19 29.15 -8.16
C ARG A 14 20.03 29.08 -9.68
N TRP A 15 18.97 28.42 -10.15
CA TRP A 15 18.71 28.16 -11.57
C TRP A 15 18.05 29.31 -12.31
N THR A 16 17.49 30.29 -11.60
CA THR A 16 16.85 31.48 -12.22
C THR A 16 17.84 32.59 -12.53
N THR A 17 19.04 32.56 -11.96
CA THR A 17 20.15 33.49 -12.26
C THR A 17 20.63 33.35 -13.71
N ALA A 18 21.33 34.36 -14.25
CA ALA A 18 21.88 34.29 -15.60
C ALA A 18 22.89 33.14 -15.77
N LYS A 19 23.74 32.89 -14.77
CA LYS A 19 24.67 31.74 -14.76
C LYS A 19 23.90 30.42 -14.71
N GLY A 20 22.90 30.31 -13.83
CA GLY A 20 22.02 29.14 -13.72
C GLY A 20 21.26 28.82 -14.99
N LYS A 21 20.66 29.82 -15.65
CA LYS A 21 19.95 29.63 -16.94
C LYS A 21 20.88 29.13 -18.05
N LYS A 22 22.11 29.67 -18.14
CA LYS A 22 23.12 29.16 -19.08
C LYS A 22 23.49 27.71 -18.77
N LEU A 23 23.64 27.38 -17.48
CA LEU A 23 23.94 26.03 -17.02
C LEU A 23 22.82 25.04 -17.37
N VAL A 24 21.55 25.38 -17.12
CA VAL A 24 20.38 24.57 -17.54
C VAL A 24 20.37 24.39 -19.06
N ALA A 25 20.66 25.44 -19.83
CA ALA A 25 20.74 25.34 -21.27
C ALA A 25 21.87 24.40 -21.73
N SER A 26 23.03 24.42 -21.06
CA SER A 26 24.12 23.48 -21.32
C SER A 26 23.69 22.04 -21.02
N ILE A 27 23.06 21.78 -19.87
CA ILE A 27 22.53 20.46 -19.49
C ILE A 27 21.54 19.98 -20.57
N LYS A 28 20.58 20.83 -20.97
CA LYS A 28 19.60 20.49 -22.01
C LYS A 28 20.21 20.21 -23.39
N ARG A 29 21.30 20.90 -23.73
CA ARG A 29 22.05 20.71 -24.98
C ARG A 29 23.04 19.55 -24.93
N THR A 30 23.22 18.91 -23.78
CA THR A 30 24.25 17.89 -23.61
C THR A 30 24.01 16.65 -24.50
N HIS A 31 22.84 16.58 -25.18
CA HIS A 31 22.56 15.65 -26.27
C HIS A 31 22.99 14.25 -25.87
N CYS A 32 22.27 13.75 -24.86
CA CYS A 32 22.69 12.66 -24.00
C CYS A 32 22.96 11.35 -24.79
N TYR A 33 22.50 11.24 -26.03
CA TYR A 33 22.59 10.10 -26.96
C TYR A 33 23.99 9.64 -27.43
N LEU A 34 25.10 10.05 -26.81
CA LEU A 34 26.45 9.78 -27.33
C LEU A 34 27.30 8.83 -26.49
N ASN A 35 27.01 8.58 -25.21
CA ASN A 35 27.67 7.53 -24.40
C ASN A 35 27.01 7.36 -23.00
N PRO A 36 26.75 6.12 -22.56
CA PRO A 36 26.40 5.70 -21.19
C PRO A 36 27.08 6.44 -20.03
N ALA A 37 28.40 6.59 -20.11
CA ALA A 37 29.20 7.25 -19.08
C ALA A 37 29.21 8.78 -19.22
N LEU A 38 28.82 9.32 -20.39
CA LEU A 38 29.02 10.74 -20.71
C LEU A 38 28.03 11.67 -20.06
N PHE A 39 26.80 11.28 -19.68
CA PHE A 39 25.92 12.26 -19.02
C PHE A 39 26.59 12.73 -17.72
N ARG A 40 27.02 11.79 -16.88
CA ARG A 40 27.74 12.11 -15.65
C ARG A 40 29.07 12.81 -15.92
N GLU A 41 29.86 12.35 -16.89
CA GLU A 41 31.16 12.97 -17.22
C GLU A 41 31.01 14.40 -17.76
N LYS A 42 30.12 14.62 -18.73
CA LYS A 42 29.86 15.93 -19.34
C LYS A 42 29.26 16.91 -18.33
N VAL A 43 28.38 16.42 -17.45
CA VAL A 43 27.71 17.26 -16.44
C VAL A 43 28.65 17.55 -15.27
N LYS A 44 29.48 16.59 -14.81
CA LYS A 44 30.49 16.82 -13.76
C LYS A 44 31.51 17.89 -14.13
N GLY A 45 31.82 18.06 -15.42
CA GLY A 45 32.71 19.13 -15.88
C GLY A 45 32.12 20.54 -15.79
N LEU A 46 30.81 20.68 -15.56
CA LEU A 46 30.16 21.99 -15.52
C LEU A 46 30.31 22.63 -14.14
N GLU A 47 30.87 23.84 -14.11
CA GLU A 47 30.96 24.64 -12.89
C GLU A 47 29.57 24.89 -12.27
N GLY A 48 29.43 24.58 -10.99
CA GLY A 48 28.18 24.78 -10.25
C GLY A 48 27.19 23.62 -10.36
N ILE A 49 27.62 22.43 -10.76
CA ILE A 49 26.85 21.18 -10.61
C ILE A 49 27.47 20.24 -9.57
N ASN A 50 28.71 20.47 -9.17
CA ASN A 50 29.32 19.74 -8.06
C ASN A 50 29.16 20.57 -6.79
N ASP A 51 28.48 20.01 -5.79
CA ASP A 51 28.51 20.50 -4.41
C ASP A 51 29.65 19.78 -3.68
N PRO A 52 30.60 20.49 -3.05
CA PRO A 52 31.67 19.88 -2.26
C PRO A 52 31.17 18.95 -1.14
N GLU A 53 29.95 19.15 -0.63
CA GLU A 53 29.34 18.34 0.42
C GLU A 53 28.79 17.01 -0.11
N LEU A 54 28.62 16.87 -1.44
CA LEU A 54 28.09 15.66 -2.07
C LEU A 54 29.24 14.79 -2.57
N GLU A 55 29.58 13.74 -1.83
CA GLU A 55 30.64 12.81 -2.22
C GLU A 55 30.26 12.08 -3.52
N ASN A 56 30.96 12.42 -4.62
CA ASN A 56 30.74 11.87 -5.95
C ASN A 56 29.35 12.13 -6.59
N GLY A 57 28.47 12.92 -5.97
CA GLY A 57 27.12 13.20 -6.46
C GLY A 57 27.05 14.32 -7.50
N ILE A 58 25.97 14.34 -8.29
CA ILE A 58 25.62 15.48 -9.17
C ILE A 58 24.53 16.30 -8.48
N ASP A 59 24.79 17.58 -8.22
CA ASP A 59 23.83 18.51 -7.63
C ASP A 59 22.91 19.14 -8.67
N MET A 60 21.70 18.59 -8.79
CA MET A 60 20.61 19.13 -9.58
C MET A 60 19.43 19.62 -8.72
N ARG A 61 19.67 19.92 -7.45
CA ARG A 61 18.60 20.30 -6.51
C ARG A 61 17.90 21.56 -6.97
N GLY A 62 16.58 21.52 -7.06
CA GLY A 62 15.73 22.64 -7.50
C GLY A 62 15.81 22.97 -9.00
N ILE A 63 16.48 22.15 -9.82
CA ILE A 63 16.60 22.40 -11.26
C ILE A 63 15.22 22.36 -11.94
N SER A 64 15.05 23.13 -13.02
CA SER A 64 13.84 23.07 -13.86
C SER A 64 14.15 22.54 -15.25
N VAL A 65 13.87 21.25 -15.47
CA VAL A 65 14.04 20.56 -16.76
C VAL A 65 12.79 19.78 -17.17
N SER A 66 11.59 20.26 -16.83
CA SER A 66 10.33 19.66 -17.30
C SER A 66 10.33 19.39 -18.82
N GLY A 67 9.79 18.24 -19.21
CA GLY A 67 9.77 17.75 -20.59
C GLY A 67 11.10 17.23 -21.12
N PHE A 68 12.13 17.10 -20.28
CA PHE A 68 13.43 16.63 -20.71
C PHE A 68 13.45 15.12 -20.92
N ASP A 69 14.04 14.69 -22.04
CA ASP A 69 14.29 13.28 -22.32
C ASP A 69 15.65 12.91 -21.74
N PHE A 70 15.66 12.12 -20.67
CA PHE A 70 16.87 11.63 -20.01
C PHE A 70 17.46 10.41 -20.71
N ARG A 71 16.77 9.84 -21.72
CA ARG A 71 17.27 8.67 -22.44
C ARG A 71 18.43 9.03 -23.34
N ILE A 72 19.30 8.05 -23.51
CA ILE A 72 20.49 8.13 -24.32
C ILE A 72 20.53 6.93 -25.25
N SER A 73 20.84 7.18 -26.52
CA SER A 73 21.20 6.10 -27.44
C SER A 73 22.49 5.46 -26.97
N VAL A 74 22.40 4.18 -26.65
CA VAL A 74 23.50 3.30 -26.31
C VAL A 74 23.66 2.34 -27.46
N GLN A 75 24.79 2.44 -28.15
CA GLN A 75 25.12 1.51 -29.21
C GLN A 75 25.78 0.28 -28.59
N GLU A 76 25.18 -0.88 -28.81
CA GLU A 76 25.74 -2.16 -28.39
C GLU A 76 26.70 -2.71 -29.46
N ASP A 77 27.60 -3.61 -29.04
CA ASP A 77 28.65 -4.18 -29.89
C ASP A 77 28.09 -4.99 -31.08
N ASP A 78 26.83 -5.43 -31.00
CA ASP A 78 26.11 -6.16 -32.04
C ASP A 78 25.40 -5.26 -33.07
N GLY A 79 25.51 -3.93 -32.92
CA GLY A 79 24.93 -2.94 -33.82
C GLY A 79 23.49 -2.52 -33.49
N PHE A 80 22.88 -3.05 -32.43
CA PHE A 80 21.62 -2.52 -31.91
C PHE A 80 21.83 -1.23 -31.11
N SER A 81 20.84 -0.33 -31.17
CA SER A 81 20.84 0.90 -30.37
C SER A 81 19.62 0.92 -29.45
N GLU A 82 19.86 0.94 -28.13
CA GLU A 82 18.82 1.09 -27.12
C GLU A 82 18.77 2.53 -26.60
N ASN A 83 17.59 3.03 -26.26
CA ASN A 83 17.44 4.38 -25.70
C ASN A 83 17.07 4.29 -24.22
N LEU A 84 18.06 4.42 -23.35
CA LEU A 84 17.89 4.20 -21.92
C LEU A 84 18.37 5.39 -21.10
N ALA A 85 17.76 5.69 -19.95
CA ALA A 85 18.21 6.77 -19.06
C ALA A 85 19.20 6.25 -18.00
N ILE A 86 20.48 6.65 -18.04
CA ILE A 86 21.46 6.24 -17.00
C ILE A 86 21.65 7.36 -15.98
N LEU A 87 21.17 7.14 -14.76
CA LEU A 87 21.26 8.12 -13.67
C LEU A 87 21.81 7.42 -12.42
N ALA A 88 22.89 7.97 -11.87
CA ALA A 88 23.61 7.39 -10.74
C ALA A 88 24.05 8.50 -9.79
N ASN A 89 23.63 8.43 -8.53
CA ASN A 89 24.03 9.39 -7.49
C ASN A 89 23.74 10.85 -7.91
N ILE A 90 22.48 11.12 -8.26
CA ILE A 90 22.01 12.46 -8.66
C ILE A 90 21.01 12.99 -7.64
N HIS A 91 21.22 14.23 -7.23
CA HIS A 91 20.44 14.96 -6.26
C HIS A 91 19.43 15.87 -6.98
N PHE A 92 18.16 15.44 -7.03
CA PHE A 92 17.02 16.12 -7.65
C PHE A 92 16.06 16.74 -6.61
N GLU A 93 16.51 16.97 -5.38
CA GLU A 93 15.65 17.47 -4.31
C GLU A 93 14.99 18.80 -4.71
N GLY A 94 13.65 18.85 -4.67
CA GLY A 94 12.88 20.04 -5.06
C GLY A 94 12.88 20.38 -6.57
N ALA A 95 13.45 19.52 -7.42
CA ALA A 95 13.53 19.72 -8.87
C ALA A 95 12.15 19.69 -9.55
N MET A 96 12.01 20.43 -10.65
CA MET A 96 10.85 20.40 -11.54
C MET A 96 11.17 19.51 -12.74
N LEU A 97 10.61 18.30 -12.71
CA LEU A 97 10.87 17.20 -13.64
C LEU A 97 9.57 16.71 -14.31
N ARG A 98 8.51 17.52 -14.32
CA ARG A 98 7.21 17.14 -14.91
C ARG A 98 7.37 16.75 -16.38
N TYR A 99 6.62 15.76 -16.85
CA TYR A 99 6.66 15.28 -18.24
C TYR A 99 8.04 14.80 -18.72
N CYS A 100 8.97 14.47 -17.82
CA CYS A 100 10.28 13.96 -18.24
C CYS A 100 10.18 12.50 -18.69
N ASN A 101 11.10 12.10 -19.57
CA ASN A 101 11.18 10.72 -20.05
C ASN A 101 12.38 10.01 -19.41
N PHE A 102 12.08 8.98 -18.63
CA PHE A 102 13.00 8.08 -17.95
C PHE A 102 12.79 6.61 -18.36
N GLN A 103 12.10 6.35 -19.48
CA GLN A 103 11.82 4.98 -19.93
C GLN A 103 13.10 4.17 -20.08
N GLU A 104 13.02 2.87 -19.76
CA GLU A 104 14.13 1.91 -19.81
C GLU A 104 15.34 2.32 -18.95
N GLY A 105 15.16 3.32 -18.08
CA GLY A 105 16.25 3.91 -17.30
C GLY A 105 16.90 2.93 -16.32
N LYS A 106 18.21 3.04 -16.15
CA LYS A 106 18.98 2.46 -15.04
C LYS A 106 19.26 3.58 -14.06
N ILE A 107 18.41 3.71 -13.05
CA ILE A 107 18.40 4.81 -12.08
C ILE A 107 18.75 4.22 -10.71
N HIS A 108 19.88 4.62 -10.15
CA HIS A 108 20.30 4.15 -8.83
C HIS A 108 20.87 5.27 -7.97
N ASP A 109 20.69 5.15 -6.65
CA ASP A 109 21.20 6.10 -5.65
C ASP A 109 20.77 7.56 -5.90
N CYS A 110 19.62 7.78 -6.53
CA CYS A 110 19.13 9.13 -6.84
C CYS A 110 18.16 9.64 -5.78
N ASN A 111 18.21 10.94 -5.49
CA ASN A 111 17.31 11.58 -4.53
C ASN A 111 16.32 12.51 -5.22
N PHE A 112 15.05 12.11 -5.29
CA PHE A 112 13.93 12.87 -5.82
C PHE A 112 13.06 13.50 -4.72
N GLU A 113 13.60 13.70 -3.51
CA GLU A 113 12.82 14.24 -2.40
C GLU A 113 12.15 15.58 -2.76
N ASN A 114 10.85 15.72 -2.54
CA ASN A 114 10.08 16.93 -2.88
C ASN A 114 10.17 17.35 -4.37
N ALA A 115 10.60 16.46 -5.27
CA ALA A 115 10.62 16.74 -6.71
C ALA A 115 9.19 16.73 -7.29
N GLU A 116 8.98 17.50 -8.35
CA GLU A 116 7.73 17.53 -9.12
C GLU A 116 7.89 16.66 -10.37
N LEU A 117 7.38 15.43 -10.33
CA LEU A 117 7.56 14.40 -11.37
C LEU A 117 6.25 14.07 -12.10
N SER A 118 5.16 14.80 -11.83
CA SER A 118 3.84 14.54 -12.42
C SER A 118 3.89 14.31 -13.94
N HIS A 119 3.20 13.27 -14.42
CA HIS A 119 3.15 12.83 -15.82
C HIS A 119 4.50 12.41 -16.44
N SER A 120 5.52 12.12 -15.64
CA SER A 120 6.78 11.57 -16.17
C SER A 120 6.65 10.09 -16.48
N ASP A 121 7.48 9.61 -17.42
CA ASP A 121 7.44 8.23 -17.88
C ASP A 121 8.66 7.43 -17.40
N PHE A 122 8.41 6.39 -16.61
CA PHE A 122 9.40 5.44 -16.09
C PHE A 122 9.10 4.01 -16.56
N LYS A 123 8.36 3.83 -17.67
CA LYS A 123 8.05 2.51 -18.22
C LYS A 123 9.33 1.70 -18.46
N ASN A 124 9.32 0.43 -18.07
CA ASN A 124 10.46 -0.49 -18.15
C ASN A 124 11.73 -0.02 -17.39
N ALA A 125 11.65 1.02 -16.54
CA ALA A 125 12.83 1.51 -15.83
C ALA A 125 13.20 0.59 -14.64
N HIS A 126 14.49 0.49 -14.37
CA HIS A 126 15.09 -0.13 -13.20
C HIS A 126 15.54 0.98 -12.25
N ILE A 127 14.83 1.11 -11.13
CA ILE A 127 15.01 2.15 -10.12
C ILE A 127 15.37 1.46 -8.81
N THR A 128 16.60 1.65 -8.34
CA THR A 128 17.08 1.03 -7.10
C THR A 128 17.64 2.08 -6.15
N ASP A 129 17.48 1.88 -4.85
CA ASP A 129 18.15 2.71 -3.82
C ASP A 129 17.82 4.22 -3.94
N CYS A 130 16.63 4.55 -4.46
CA CYS A 130 16.20 5.92 -4.70
C CYS A 130 15.21 6.41 -3.63
N SER A 131 15.20 7.71 -3.40
CA SER A 131 14.20 8.36 -2.53
C SER A 131 13.26 9.22 -3.35
N PHE A 132 11.96 8.97 -3.24
CA PHE A 132 10.87 9.79 -3.81
C PHE A 132 10.05 10.45 -2.70
N GLN A 133 10.59 10.57 -1.49
CA GLN A 133 9.79 11.05 -0.36
C GLN A 133 9.24 12.45 -0.62
N ASN A 134 7.97 12.67 -0.25
CA ASN A 134 7.30 13.97 -0.45
C ASN A 134 7.25 14.48 -1.91
N SER A 135 7.57 13.65 -2.90
CA SER A 135 7.51 14.04 -4.32
C SER A 135 6.08 14.01 -4.85
N ASP A 136 5.86 14.71 -5.96
CA ASP A 136 4.62 14.64 -6.72
C ASP A 136 4.79 13.64 -7.88
N LEU A 137 4.23 12.44 -7.73
CA LEU A 137 4.25 11.35 -8.70
C LEU A 137 2.87 11.15 -9.36
N ASN A 138 2.01 12.16 -9.36
CA ASN A 138 0.70 12.07 -10.02
C ASN A 138 0.82 11.62 -11.47
N GLU A 139 -0.02 10.66 -11.87
CA GLU A 139 -0.12 10.18 -13.25
C GLU A 139 1.22 9.70 -13.86
N ILE A 140 2.18 9.24 -13.04
CA ILE A 140 3.41 8.68 -13.61
C ILE A 140 3.16 7.30 -14.21
N ASN A 141 3.95 6.98 -15.24
CA ASN A 141 3.92 5.67 -15.87
C ASN A 141 5.01 4.77 -15.30
N LEU A 142 4.63 3.74 -14.54
CA LEU A 142 5.53 2.73 -13.97
C LEU A 142 5.34 1.35 -14.62
N ILE A 143 4.72 1.26 -15.80
CA ILE A 143 4.42 -0.03 -16.44
C ILE A 143 5.72 -0.83 -16.61
N ASN A 144 5.75 -2.06 -16.10
CA ASN A 144 6.91 -2.96 -16.08
C ASN A 144 8.18 -2.39 -15.41
N ALA A 145 8.05 -1.32 -14.62
CA ALA A 145 9.19 -0.77 -13.89
C ALA A 145 9.58 -1.67 -12.71
N ASN A 146 10.86 -1.72 -12.38
CA ASN A 146 11.38 -2.31 -11.15
C ASN A 146 11.74 -1.17 -10.20
N ILE A 147 11.13 -1.11 -9.02
CA ILE A 147 11.30 -0.07 -8.01
C ILE A 147 11.65 -0.76 -6.68
N THR A 148 12.92 -1.08 -6.50
CA THR A 148 13.42 -1.87 -5.36
C THR A 148 14.24 -1.02 -4.41
N ASN A 149 14.14 -1.28 -3.11
CA ASN A 149 14.76 -0.50 -2.06
C ASN A 149 14.52 1.03 -2.19
N CYS A 150 13.32 1.41 -2.64
CA CYS A 150 12.98 2.80 -2.87
C CYS A 150 12.02 3.35 -1.81
N SER A 151 12.22 4.60 -1.43
CA SER A 151 11.39 5.24 -0.41
C SER A 151 10.36 6.17 -1.05
N LEU A 152 9.08 5.79 -1.03
CA LEU A 152 7.94 6.59 -1.53
C LEU A 152 7.09 7.18 -0.39
N VAL A 153 7.60 7.22 0.85
CA VAL A 153 6.92 7.85 1.99
C VAL A 153 6.41 9.24 1.63
N ASP A 154 5.13 9.49 1.88
CA ASP A 154 4.51 10.80 1.69
C ASP A 154 4.53 11.31 0.24
N ALA A 155 4.89 10.47 -0.74
CA ALA A 155 4.77 10.80 -2.15
C ALA A 155 3.30 10.84 -2.57
N ASN A 156 2.96 11.76 -3.46
CA ASN A 156 1.64 11.79 -4.06
C ASN A 156 1.61 10.81 -5.23
N ILE A 157 0.84 9.74 -5.14
CA ILE A 157 0.79 8.67 -6.14
C ILE A 157 -0.62 8.54 -6.76
N ASP A 158 -1.41 9.62 -6.77
CA ASP A 158 -2.73 9.57 -7.40
C ASP A 158 -2.59 9.20 -8.91
N ASP A 159 -3.43 8.25 -9.35
CA ASP A 159 -3.55 7.80 -10.74
C ASP A 159 -2.26 7.32 -11.44
N ILE A 160 -1.33 6.69 -10.71
CA ILE A 160 -0.16 6.03 -11.30
C ILE A 160 -0.51 4.75 -12.06
N SER A 161 0.21 4.48 -13.16
CA SER A 161 0.10 3.23 -13.93
C SER A 161 1.10 2.19 -13.44
N THR A 162 0.62 1.14 -12.76
CA THR A 162 1.49 0.15 -12.07
C THR A 162 1.48 -1.26 -12.67
N SER A 163 0.95 -1.43 -13.88
CA SER A 163 0.86 -2.75 -14.52
C SER A 163 2.24 -3.36 -14.73
N GLY A 164 2.51 -4.49 -14.09
CA GLY A 164 3.81 -5.15 -14.18
C GLY A 164 4.91 -4.53 -13.33
N THR A 165 4.60 -3.54 -12.49
CA THR A 165 5.58 -2.91 -11.61
C THR A 165 6.00 -3.86 -10.50
N VAL A 166 7.31 -4.03 -10.32
CA VAL A 166 7.92 -4.87 -9.28
C VAL A 166 8.46 -3.99 -8.17
N ILE A 167 8.22 -4.40 -6.92
CA ILE A 167 8.76 -3.79 -5.70
C ILE A 167 9.31 -4.89 -4.77
N ASP A 168 10.16 -4.54 -3.82
CA ASP A 168 10.64 -5.48 -2.78
C ASP A 168 10.12 -5.10 -1.38
N GLU A 169 10.53 -5.89 -0.39
CA GLU A 169 10.18 -5.68 1.02
C GLU A 169 10.76 -4.38 1.61
N LYS A 170 11.83 -3.85 0.99
CA LYS A 170 12.49 -2.62 1.44
C LYS A 170 11.81 -1.38 0.88
N SER A 171 11.17 -1.49 -0.28
CA SER A 171 10.35 -0.42 -0.82
C SER A 171 9.23 -0.06 0.13
N ASN A 172 9.12 1.24 0.45
CA ASN A 172 8.20 1.72 1.48
C ASN A 172 7.30 2.86 0.95
N PHE A 173 6.08 2.93 1.47
CA PHE A 173 5.09 3.97 1.14
C PHE A 173 4.68 4.80 2.37
N GLY A 174 5.32 4.55 3.51
CA GLY A 174 4.93 5.11 4.80
C GLY A 174 3.84 4.29 5.52
N LYS A 175 3.56 4.64 6.77
CA LYS A 175 2.55 3.95 7.60
C LYS A 175 1.12 4.40 7.28
N GLU A 176 0.95 5.66 6.91
CA GLU A 176 -0.33 6.27 6.54
C GLU A 176 -0.09 7.22 5.38
N LEU A 177 -1.00 7.26 4.42
CA LEU A 177 -0.90 8.17 3.29
C LEU A 177 -1.38 9.57 3.67
N LYS A 178 -0.83 10.58 3.00
CA LYS A 178 -1.26 11.99 3.14
C LYS A 178 -2.75 12.16 2.85
N SER A 179 -3.28 11.44 1.86
CA SER A 179 -4.70 11.43 1.52
C SER A 179 -5.58 10.92 2.67
N GLU A 180 -5.15 9.88 3.40
CA GLU A 180 -5.87 9.35 4.56
C GLU A 180 -5.84 10.33 5.73
N THR A 181 -4.66 10.88 6.06
CA THR A 181 -4.52 11.87 7.15
C THR A 181 -5.33 13.15 6.87
N ALA A 182 -5.42 13.56 5.60
CA ALA A 182 -6.28 14.64 5.13
C ALA A 182 -7.77 14.28 5.08
N LYS A 183 -8.16 13.04 5.42
CA LYS A 183 -9.53 12.49 5.30
C LYS A 183 -10.08 12.52 3.87
N ASN A 184 -9.23 12.62 2.86
CA ASN A 184 -9.59 12.40 1.46
C ASN A 184 -9.61 10.90 1.16
N TYR A 185 -10.66 10.23 1.65
CA TYR A 185 -10.80 8.78 1.53
C TYR A 185 -11.03 8.30 0.10
N HIS A 186 -11.33 9.20 -0.85
CA HIS A 186 -11.46 8.83 -2.26
C HIS A 186 -10.08 8.57 -2.86
N SER A 187 -9.17 9.55 -2.79
CA SER A 187 -7.78 9.40 -3.22
C SER A 187 -7.08 8.28 -2.45
N ALA A 188 -7.21 8.24 -1.11
CA ALA A 188 -6.60 7.18 -0.31
C ALA A 188 -6.99 5.77 -0.75
N ALA A 189 -8.24 5.55 -1.18
CA ALA A 189 -8.67 4.25 -1.67
C ALA A 189 -8.06 3.89 -3.03
N ILE A 190 -7.77 4.88 -3.89
CA ILE A 190 -7.11 4.68 -5.19
C ILE A 190 -5.63 4.38 -4.97
N GLU A 191 -4.94 5.20 -4.18
CA GLU A 191 -3.53 5.03 -3.85
C GLU A 191 -3.27 3.67 -3.17
N TYR A 192 -4.06 3.31 -2.14
CA TYR A 192 -3.92 1.99 -1.49
C TYR A 192 -4.18 0.82 -2.43
N LYS A 193 -5.10 0.97 -3.39
CA LYS A 193 -5.34 -0.06 -4.41
C LYS A 193 -4.10 -0.23 -5.29
N GLN A 194 -3.48 0.84 -5.75
CA GLN A 194 -2.27 0.79 -6.59
C GLN A 194 -1.09 0.16 -5.84
N ILE A 195 -0.86 0.57 -4.60
CA ILE A 195 0.19 -0.01 -3.73
C ILE A 195 -0.04 -1.52 -3.54
N LYS A 196 -1.28 -1.91 -3.22
CA LYS A 196 -1.66 -3.32 -3.09
C LYS A 196 -1.39 -4.11 -4.37
N GLU A 197 -1.73 -3.59 -5.55
CA GLU A 197 -1.47 -4.30 -6.82
C GLU A 197 0.04 -4.47 -7.08
N MET A 198 0.88 -3.51 -6.73
CA MET A 198 2.35 -3.64 -6.83
C MET A 198 2.90 -4.74 -5.91
N TYR A 199 2.48 -4.78 -4.64
CA TYR A 199 2.89 -5.85 -3.71
C TYR A 199 2.38 -7.21 -4.18
N LYS A 200 1.15 -7.28 -4.67
CA LYS A 200 0.57 -8.53 -5.21
C LYS A 200 1.34 -9.03 -6.44
N TYR A 201 1.70 -8.14 -7.36
CA TYR A 201 2.50 -8.50 -8.54
C TYR A 201 3.89 -9.03 -8.15
N SER A 202 4.44 -8.51 -7.04
CA SER A 202 5.75 -8.90 -6.51
C SER A 202 5.70 -10.13 -5.58
N SER A 203 4.56 -10.82 -5.50
CA SER A 203 4.32 -11.97 -4.60
C SER A 203 4.50 -11.67 -3.10
N LEU A 204 4.40 -10.39 -2.71
CA LEU A 204 4.50 -9.92 -1.34
C LEU A 204 3.11 -9.85 -0.70
N HIS A 205 2.54 -11.03 -0.43
CA HIS A 205 1.14 -11.19 -0.06
C HIS A 205 0.75 -10.59 1.30
N GLU A 206 1.67 -10.58 2.28
CA GLU A 206 1.41 -10.00 3.60
C GLU A 206 1.24 -8.47 3.54
N GLN A 207 2.16 -7.79 2.86
CA GLN A 207 2.10 -6.35 2.64
C GLN A 207 0.89 -5.98 1.78
N ALA A 208 0.60 -6.75 0.72
CA ALA A 208 -0.59 -6.56 -0.10
C ALA A 208 -1.88 -6.61 0.75
N ASP A 209 -1.95 -7.49 1.76
CA ASP A 209 -3.10 -7.57 2.65
C ASP A 209 -3.27 -6.39 3.58
N GLU A 210 -2.17 -5.83 4.08
CA GLU A 210 -2.23 -4.60 4.86
C GLU A 210 -2.84 -3.46 4.03
N PHE A 211 -2.36 -3.28 2.80
CA PHE A 211 -2.86 -2.24 1.91
C PHE A 211 -4.28 -2.52 1.39
N HIS A 212 -4.65 -3.78 1.18
CA HIS A 212 -6.04 -4.18 0.90
C HIS A 212 -6.98 -3.81 2.06
N TYR A 213 -6.55 -4.08 3.30
CA TYR A 213 -7.32 -3.71 4.49
C TYR A 213 -7.56 -2.19 4.56
N ARG A 214 -6.51 -1.40 4.34
CA ARG A 214 -6.58 0.07 4.32
C ARG A 214 -7.44 0.61 3.17
N GLU A 215 -7.34 0.04 1.98
CA GLU A 215 -8.21 0.33 0.84
C GLU A 215 -9.69 0.17 1.23
N MET A 216 -10.04 -0.96 1.85
CA MET A 216 -11.42 -1.26 2.25
C MET A 216 -11.94 -0.35 3.37
N ILE A 217 -11.08 0.01 4.33
CA ILE A 217 -11.42 1.01 5.35
C ILE A 217 -11.71 2.37 4.70
N SER A 218 -10.84 2.83 3.80
CA SER A 218 -11.03 4.10 3.09
C SER A 218 -12.33 4.11 2.29
N LYS A 219 -12.61 3.02 1.54
CA LYS A 219 -13.89 2.85 0.84
C LYS A 219 -15.10 2.93 1.77
N ARG A 220 -15.04 2.28 2.93
CA ARG A 220 -16.13 2.34 3.94
C ARG A 220 -16.27 3.73 4.55
N LYS A 221 -15.18 4.42 4.89
CA LYS A 221 -15.20 5.75 5.53
C LYS A 221 -15.84 6.83 4.64
N ARG A 222 -15.89 6.62 3.32
CA ARG A 222 -16.63 7.46 2.35
C ARG A 222 -18.15 7.40 2.51
N ILE A 223 -18.68 6.28 3.01
CA ILE A 223 -20.12 6.08 3.18
C ILE A 223 -20.57 6.82 4.45
N SER A 224 -21.73 7.48 4.42
CA SER A 224 -22.29 8.15 5.59
C SER A 224 -22.46 7.21 6.80
N TYR A 225 -22.28 7.74 8.02
CA TYR A 225 -22.38 6.98 9.28
C TYR A 225 -23.75 6.33 9.51
N LEU A 226 -24.83 6.99 9.08
CA LEU A 226 -26.20 6.50 9.26
C LEU A 226 -26.58 5.42 8.23
N ASN A 227 -25.71 5.13 7.27
CA ASN A 227 -26.01 4.15 6.23
C ASN A 227 -25.83 2.72 6.76
N PRO A 228 -26.85 1.84 6.70
CA PRO A 228 -26.74 0.46 7.18
C PRO A 228 -25.64 -0.34 6.48
N VAL A 229 -25.32 -0.03 5.22
CA VAL A 229 -24.21 -0.67 4.48
C VAL A 229 -22.88 -0.45 5.20
N ARG A 230 -22.64 0.74 5.77
CA ARG A 230 -21.42 1.03 6.53
C ARG A 230 -21.36 0.23 7.81
N PHE A 231 -22.47 0.12 8.53
CA PHE A 231 -22.58 -0.67 9.77
C PHE A 231 -22.28 -2.14 9.52
N PHE A 232 -22.92 -2.75 8.52
CA PHE A 232 -22.66 -4.15 8.17
C PHE A 232 -21.26 -4.37 7.62
N SER A 233 -20.71 -3.44 6.83
CA SER A 233 -19.31 -3.48 6.38
C SER A 233 -18.32 -3.39 7.53
N TYR A 234 -18.68 -2.72 8.63
CA TYR A 234 -17.87 -2.68 9.83
C TYR A 234 -17.90 -4.02 10.58
N ILE A 235 -19.08 -4.58 10.84
CA ILE A 235 -19.20 -5.84 11.58
C ILE A 235 -18.59 -7.00 10.79
N PHE A 236 -19.12 -7.26 9.59
CA PHE A 236 -18.76 -8.44 8.82
C PHE A 236 -17.43 -8.28 8.11
N GLY A 237 -17.12 -7.08 7.63
CA GLY A 237 -15.86 -6.78 6.97
C GLY A 237 -14.72 -6.67 7.98
N ASP A 238 -14.75 -5.66 8.85
CA ASP A 238 -13.56 -5.27 9.62
C ASP A 238 -13.43 -6.01 10.96
N LEU A 239 -14.47 -5.95 11.79
CA LEU A 239 -14.45 -6.48 13.15
C LEU A 239 -14.23 -7.99 13.15
N LEU A 240 -15.03 -8.73 12.41
CA LEU A 240 -14.99 -10.19 12.41
C LEU A 240 -13.81 -10.78 11.64
N CYS A 241 -13.37 -10.18 10.53
CA CYS A 241 -12.40 -10.82 9.64
C CYS A 241 -11.32 -9.94 9.01
N LYS A 242 -11.23 -8.65 9.36
CA LYS A 242 -10.25 -7.71 8.77
C LYS A 242 -10.30 -7.71 7.23
N TYR A 243 -11.49 -7.65 6.68
CA TYR A 243 -11.84 -7.77 5.26
C TYR A 243 -11.32 -9.06 4.60
N GLY A 244 -11.37 -10.15 5.36
CA GLY A 244 -10.98 -11.49 4.93
C GLY A 244 -9.48 -11.77 4.96
N THR A 245 -8.71 -10.97 5.70
CA THR A 245 -7.25 -11.16 5.86
C THR A 245 -6.88 -11.91 7.14
N SER A 246 -7.80 -12.10 8.08
CA SER A 246 -7.51 -12.78 9.35
C SER A 246 -8.61 -13.77 9.74
N PHE A 247 -8.32 -15.07 9.57
CA PHE A 247 -9.20 -16.14 10.06
C PHE A 247 -9.19 -16.23 11.60
N ILE A 248 -8.09 -15.82 12.24
CA ILE A 248 -7.94 -15.82 13.70
C ILE A 248 -9.02 -14.97 14.35
N ARG A 249 -9.37 -13.81 13.77
CA ARG A 249 -10.46 -12.96 14.29
C ARG A 249 -11.82 -13.66 14.26
N VAL A 250 -12.09 -14.44 13.22
CA VAL A 250 -13.33 -15.20 13.09
C VAL A 250 -13.38 -16.30 14.14
N PHE A 251 -12.26 -17.00 14.33
CA PHE A 251 -12.13 -18.04 15.37
C PHE A 251 -12.32 -17.46 16.78
N MET A 252 -11.69 -16.33 17.08
CA MET A 252 -11.89 -15.64 18.37
C MET A 252 -13.32 -15.14 18.56
N ALA A 253 -13.97 -14.65 17.50
CA ALA A 253 -15.38 -14.26 17.55
C ALA A 253 -16.30 -15.48 17.82
N ALA A 254 -16.02 -16.62 17.21
CA ALA A 254 -16.75 -17.87 17.46
C ALA A 254 -16.61 -18.31 18.94
N ILE A 255 -15.39 -18.31 19.48
CA ILE A 255 -15.14 -18.60 20.90
C ILE A 255 -15.90 -17.63 21.81
N LEU A 256 -15.87 -16.33 21.50
CA LEU A 256 -16.58 -15.32 22.29
C LEU A 256 -18.10 -15.56 22.30
N VAL A 257 -18.70 -15.91 21.16
CA VAL A 257 -20.13 -16.24 21.07
C VAL A 257 -20.45 -17.46 21.93
N VAL A 258 -19.69 -18.55 21.78
CA VAL A 258 -19.88 -19.78 22.56
C VAL A 258 -19.79 -19.51 24.07
N ILE A 259 -18.75 -18.80 24.51
CA ILE A 259 -18.58 -18.45 25.93
C ILE A 259 -19.73 -17.57 26.43
N THR A 260 -20.15 -16.58 25.63
CA THR A 260 -21.26 -15.68 26.02
C THR A 260 -22.58 -16.42 26.13
N CYS A 261 -22.89 -17.31 25.17
CA CYS A 261 -24.09 -18.14 25.23
C CYS A 261 -24.04 -19.15 26.39
N THR A 262 -22.87 -19.73 26.66
CA THR A 262 -22.64 -20.61 27.83
C THR A 262 -23.05 -19.91 29.14
N PHE A 263 -22.57 -18.68 29.36
CA PHE A 263 -22.97 -17.90 30.53
C PHE A 263 -24.45 -17.54 30.53
N ALA A 264 -25.02 -17.18 29.37
CA ALA A 264 -26.44 -16.91 29.27
C ALA A 264 -27.28 -18.12 29.69
N PHE A 265 -26.96 -19.31 29.19
CA PHE A 265 -27.64 -20.54 29.58
C PHE A 265 -27.57 -20.76 31.08
N GLN A 266 -26.36 -20.65 31.66
CA GLN A 266 -26.15 -20.81 33.10
C GLN A 266 -26.98 -19.83 33.94
N ILE A 267 -27.06 -18.54 33.55
CA ILE A 267 -27.82 -17.52 34.28
C ILE A 267 -29.32 -17.79 34.26
N PHE A 268 -29.84 -18.29 33.13
CA PHE A 268 -31.28 -18.51 32.97
C PHE A 268 -31.77 -19.87 33.50
N ASP A 269 -30.86 -20.76 33.91
CA ASP A 269 -31.17 -22.07 34.52
C ASP A 269 -32.28 -22.86 33.77
N SER A 270 -32.12 -22.98 32.46
CA SER A 270 -33.20 -23.43 31.57
C SER A 270 -32.79 -24.55 30.61
N LEU A 271 -31.75 -25.32 30.96
CA LEU A 271 -31.35 -26.52 30.22
C LEU A 271 -32.01 -27.75 30.86
N MET A 272 -32.49 -28.67 30.03
CA MET A 272 -32.96 -29.99 30.48
C MET A 272 -32.13 -31.10 29.87
N PHE A 273 -31.94 -32.15 30.65
CA PHE A 273 -31.29 -33.39 30.23
C PHE A 273 -32.35 -34.49 30.21
N TYR A 274 -32.63 -35.08 29.04
CA TYR A 274 -33.65 -36.13 28.88
C TYR A 274 -35.01 -35.86 29.57
N ASN A 275 -35.49 -34.61 29.50
CA ASN A 275 -36.75 -34.13 30.12
C ASN A 275 -36.75 -34.02 31.65
N GLU A 276 -35.61 -34.23 32.29
CA GLU A 276 -35.43 -33.91 33.71
C GLU A 276 -34.77 -32.53 33.85
N LYS A 277 -35.32 -31.71 34.75
CA LYS A 277 -34.73 -30.43 35.09
C LYS A 277 -33.54 -30.69 36.02
N LEU A 278 -32.33 -30.57 35.48
CA LEU A 278 -31.11 -30.53 36.29
C LEU A 278 -31.14 -29.24 37.11
N THR A 279 -31.20 -29.37 38.43
CA THR A 279 -31.16 -28.20 39.34
C THR A 279 -29.75 -27.68 39.58
N ASP A 280 -28.71 -28.29 38.97
CA ASP A 280 -27.30 -27.96 39.18
C ASP A 280 -26.41 -28.51 38.06
N TYR A 281 -26.69 -28.14 36.79
CA TYR A 281 -25.79 -28.53 35.69
C TYR A 281 -24.49 -27.70 35.74
N SER A 282 -23.38 -28.33 35.38
CA SER A 282 -22.06 -27.71 35.45
C SER A 282 -21.84 -26.70 34.32
N PHE A 283 -20.87 -25.81 34.49
CA PHE A 283 -20.41 -24.92 33.40
C PHE A 283 -19.99 -25.72 32.16
N LEU A 284 -19.42 -26.92 32.33
CA LEU A 284 -19.02 -27.78 31.21
C LEU A 284 -20.21 -28.32 30.43
N ASP A 285 -21.33 -28.60 31.10
CA ASP A 285 -22.57 -29.04 30.45
C ASP A 285 -23.17 -27.90 29.61
N ALA A 286 -23.18 -26.69 30.17
CA ALA A 286 -23.60 -25.48 29.47
C ALA A 286 -22.72 -25.19 28.24
N LEU A 287 -21.40 -25.36 28.41
CA LEU A 287 -20.41 -25.16 27.35
C LEU A 287 -20.59 -26.19 26.23
N TYR A 288 -20.79 -27.46 26.61
CA TYR A 288 -21.06 -28.54 25.67
C TYR A 288 -22.33 -28.27 24.85
N PHE A 289 -23.42 -27.84 25.51
CA PHE A 289 -24.66 -27.49 24.82
C PHE A 289 -24.46 -26.29 23.87
N SER A 290 -23.73 -25.26 24.29
CA SER A 290 -23.40 -24.11 23.44
C SER A 290 -22.55 -24.52 22.22
N ILE A 291 -21.51 -25.34 22.39
CA ILE A 291 -20.68 -25.84 21.28
C ILE A 291 -21.51 -26.62 20.26
N THR A 292 -22.36 -27.55 20.73
CA THR A 292 -23.19 -28.39 19.84
C THR A 292 -24.30 -27.58 19.16
N THR A 293 -24.81 -26.54 19.82
CA THR A 293 -25.78 -25.59 19.24
C THR A 293 -25.12 -24.68 18.19
N PHE A 294 -23.96 -24.11 18.50
CA PHE A 294 -23.17 -23.27 17.60
C PHE A 294 -22.74 -24.03 16.33
N THR A 295 -22.29 -25.27 16.49
CA THR A 295 -21.91 -26.15 15.37
C THR A 295 -23.11 -26.78 14.67
N THR A 296 -24.32 -26.56 15.16
CA THR A 296 -25.58 -27.11 14.63
C THR A 296 -25.68 -28.64 14.64
N LEU A 297 -24.86 -29.30 15.47
CA LEU A 297 -24.76 -30.75 15.51
C LEU A 297 -25.94 -31.40 16.25
N GLY A 298 -26.37 -30.79 17.36
CA GLY A 298 -27.62 -31.11 18.06
C GLY A 298 -27.82 -32.58 18.46
N TYR A 299 -26.99 -33.13 19.34
CA TYR A 299 -27.11 -34.53 19.80
C TYR A 299 -28.41 -34.84 20.58
N GLY A 300 -29.11 -33.82 21.08
CA GLY A 300 -30.45 -33.96 21.67
C GLY A 300 -30.49 -34.45 23.12
N ASP A 301 -29.34 -34.64 23.75
CA ASP A 301 -29.18 -34.93 25.17
C ASP A 301 -29.54 -33.72 26.04
N TYR A 302 -29.03 -32.54 25.68
CA TYR A 302 -29.39 -31.26 26.25
C TYR A 302 -30.29 -30.45 25.32
N HIS A 303 -31.32 -29.81 25.87
CA HIS A 303 -32.14 -28.87 25.12
C HIS A 303 -32.63 -27.69 25.97
N ALA A 304 -32.71 -26.52 25.34
CA ALA A 304 -33.20 -25.30 25.97
C ALA A 304 -34.73 -25.30 26.13
N VAL A 305 -35.21 -24.75 27.25
CA VAL A 305 -36.64 -24.61 27.56
C VAL A 305 -37.01 -23.14 27.76
N GLY A 306 -38.28 -22.80 27.52
CA GLY A 306 -38.78 -21.44 27.69
C GLY A 306 -38.19 -20.46 26.66
N ALA A 307 -37.97 -19.21 27.09
CA ALA A 307 -37.48 -18.13 26.24
C ALA A 307 -36.03 -18.34 25.75
N VAL A 308 -35.24 -19.17 26.43
CA VAL A 308 -33.84 -19.44 26.07
C VAL A 308 -33.70 -20.23 24.77
N ARG A 309 -34.77 -20.88 24.31
CA ARG A 309 -34.84 -21.45 22.95
C ARG A 309 -34.53 -20.44 21.86
N PHE A 310 -34.92 -19.18 22.05
CA PHE A 310 -34.62 -18.12 21.08
C PHE A 310 -33.13 -17.74 21.09
N ILE A 311 -32.46 -17.84 22.24
CA ILE A 311 -31.01 -17.64 22.36
C ILE A 311 -30.27 -18.77 21.63
N ALA A 312 -30.66 -20.02 21.86
CA ALA A 312 -30.09 -21.18 21.17
C ALA A 312 -30.34 -21.12 19.64
N ALA A 313 -31.52 -20.68 19.22
CA ALA A 313 -31.83 -20.46 17.80
C ALA A 313 -30.99 -19.34 17.19
N ALA A 314 -30.77 -18.24 17.90
CA ALA A 314 -29.90 -17.16 17.44
C ALA A 314 -28.44 -17.60 17.37
N GLU A 315 -27.96 -18.35 18.37
CA GLU A 315 -26.61 -18.91 18.41
C GLU A 315 -26.33 -19.82 17.23
N SER A 316 -27.25 -20.74 16.90
CA SER A 316 -27.09 -21.63 15.75
C SER A 316 -27.03 -20.85 14.43
N PHE A 317 -27.85 -19.80 14.26
CA PHE A 317 -27.77 -18.93 13.08
C PHE A 317 -26.42 -18.20 12.97
N VAL A 318 -25.92 -17.66 14.08
CA VAL A 318 -24.58 -17.03 14.13
C VAL A 318 -23.48 -18.05 13.86
N GLY A 319 -23.61 -19.27 14.38
CA GLY A 319 -22.68 -20.37 14.16
C GLY A 319 -22.56 -20.76 12.69
N ILE A 320 -23.68 -20.89 11.98
CA ILE A 320 -23.69 -21.12 10.52
C ILE A 320 -22.97 -19.98 9.79
N ALA A 321 -23.28 -18.72 10.14
CA ALA A 321 -22.68 -17.56 9.48
C ALA A 321 -21.16 -17.49 9.70
N LEU A 322 -20.69 -17.67 10.95
CA LEU A 322 -19.28 -17.62 11.30
C LEU A 322 -18.49 -18.81 10.74
N THR A 323 -19.07 -20.01 10.73
CA THR A 323 -18.44 -21.21 10.14
C THR A 323 -18.31 -21.07 8.62
N SER A 324 -19.32 -20.49 7.97
CA SER A 324 -19.26 -20.18 6.53
C SER A 324 -18.17 -19.14 6.22
N LEU A 325 -18.11 -18.06 7.01
CA LEU A 325 -17.10 -17.02 6.88
C LEU A 325 -15.68 -17.57 7.12
N PHE A 326 -15.50 -18.39 8.17
CA PHE A 326 -14.24 -19.04 8.49
C PHE A 326 -13.76 -19.91 7.33
N THR A 327 -14.62 -20.76 6.79
CA THR A 327 -14.29 -21.64 5.65
C THR A 327 -13.82 -20.83 4.44
N VAL A 328 -14.53 -19.75 4.09
CA VAL A 328 -14.15 -18.89 2.95
C VAL A 328 -12.80 -18.23 3.17
N ILE A 329 -12.51 -17.73 4.37
CA ILE A 329 -11.26 -17.03 4.66
C ILE A 329 -10.08 -18.00 4.74
N VAL A 330 -10.27 -19.19 5.33
CA VAL A 330 -9.23 -20.22 5.38
C VAL A 330 -8.92 -20.72 3.97
N ALA A 331 -9.95 -21.00 3.16
CA ALA A 331 -9.76 -21.36 1.76
C ALA A 331 -8.99 -20.27 1.01
N ARG A 332 -9.37 -19.00 1.19
CA ARG A 332 -8.66 -17.87 0.59
C ARG A 332 -7.22 -17.76 1.08
N SER A 333 -6.95 -18.00 2.37
CA SER A 333 -5.62 -17.93 2.95
C SER A 333 -4.71 -19.02 2.39
N ILE A 334 -5.20 -20.27 2.30
CA ILE A 334 -4.41 -21.41 1.81
C ILE A 334 -4.16 -21.32 0.29
N ILE A 335 -5.15 -20.86 -0.49
CA ILE A 335 -5.01 -20.74 -1.96
C ILE A 335 -4.05 -19.62 -2.37
N ARG A 336 -3.72 -18.70 -1.46
CA ARG A 336 -2.88 -17.54 -1.75
C ARG A 336 -1.38 -17.74 -1.48
N ASP A 337 -1.03 -18.84 -0.80
CA ASP A 337 0.35 -19.28 -0.56
C ASP A 337 0.76 -20.35 -1.59
#